data_AF-Q2RRF8-F1
#
_entry.id   AF-Q2RRF8-F1
#
_cell.length_a   1.000
_cell.length_b   1.000
_cell.length_c   1.000
_cell.angle_alpha   90.00
_cell.angle_beta   90.00
_cell.angle_gamma   90.00
#
_symmetry.space_group_name_H-M   'P 1'
#
loop_
_entity.id
_entity.type
_entity.pdbx_description
1 polymer ?
#
loop_
_entity_poly.entity_id
_entity_poly.type
_entity_poly.pdbx_seq_one_letter_code
_entity_poly.pdbx_strand_id
1 'polypeptide(L)'
;MDLFSRLEGAKEPKETKETKEAKEPKEPKEPKEPKEPKEPKETKEAKEPPAFAPETPAAPLPPYASRDLIAARLPLIFPAGTPNRTYCVRDLAASTVFAALYIGAVEGRGCFLGPVHVYRMTNEQALLADEADRLAYGLAVLRKGGGISGSRWYADNTREPIRDETLRDGLVAIGAVIRRGDLPTTSGQPRYALKAAFAALFDPALDGPALDAAIAAFQAAHLSRSALARVAIMRAGATAGAEGVLVRFPSGETRQLAPGPSSIIAQAVVEVFAPRFLAAPAVLWLSESGNKVVLRDDALAHAIGLRIEADKTLPDLILADLGPKDPLLVFVEVVATDGALSPQRQRAIHALTEAAGFSPAQVLFLTAYQDRQSPGFRKTVGQLGWGGFVWFASEPERLLRLHDSAGDPRTLAELL
;
A
#
# COMPACT_ATOMS: atom_id res chain seq x y z
N MET A 1 -58.35 50.96 -21.16
CA MET A 1 -59.54 50.20 -20.73
C MET A 1 -59.15 48.74 -20.63
N ASP A 2 -59.38 47.99 -19.57
CA ASP A 2 -59.80 48.22 -18.19
C ASP A 2 -59.47 46.87 -17.49
N LEU A 3 -58.69 46.85 -16.42
CA LEU A 3 -59.15 46.75 -15.03
C LEU A 3 -59.92 45.45 -14.65
N PHE A 4 -59.26 44.70 -13.75
CA PHE A 4 -59.79 44.07 -12.52
C PHE A 4 -60.69 42.81 -12.55
N SER A 5 -60.20 41.73 -11.94
CA SER A 5 -60.62 41.18 -10.61
C SER A 5 -59.78 39.91 -10.31
N ARG A 6 -59.01 39.73 -9.20
CA ARG A 6 -59.35 39.57 -7.75
C ARG A 6 -60.49 38.56 -7.57
N LEU A 7 -60.48 37.50 -6.74
CA LEU A 7 -59.80 37.04 -5.51
C LEU A 7 -59.69 35.48 -5.62
N GLU A 8 -59.01 34.67 -4.79
CA GLU A 8 -59.13 34.42 -3.34
C GLU A 8 -58.00 33.46 -2.90
N GLY A 9 -57.65 33.47 -1.60
CA GLY A 9 -56.80 32.44 -1.02
C GLY A 9 -55.98 32.87 0.20
N ALA A 10 -56.59 33.51 1.19
CA ALA A 10 -56.00 33.67 2.52
C ALA A 10 -56.25 32.39 3.35
N LYS A 11 -55.21 31.88 4.03
CA LYS A 11 -55.34 31.16 5.31
C LYS A 11 -54.06 31.32 6.14
N GLU A 12 -54.30 31.68 7.40
CA GLU A 12 -53.38 31.94 8.52
C GLU A 12 -52.84 30.63 9.15
N PRO A 13 -52.34 30.63 10.40
CA PRO A 13 -50.99 30.97 10.81
C PRO A 13 -50.21 29.76 11.38
N LYS A 14 -48.92 29.94 11.64
CA LYS A 14 -48.03 28.97 12.29
C LYS A 14 -48.52 28.60 13.70
N GLU A 15 -48.85 27.33 13.89
CA GLU A 15 -49.02 26.73 15.21
C GLU A 15 -47.69 26.43 15.91
N THR A 16 -47.79 26.51 17.23
CA THR A 16 -46.75 26.58 18.23
C THR A 16 -46.05 25.25 18.51
N LYS A 17 -44.77 25.40 18.83
CA LYS A 17 -43.81 24.44 19.40
C LYS A 17 -44.44 23.60 20.52
N GLU A 18 -44.64 22.31 20.29
CA GLU A 18 -44.92 21.36 21.38
C GLU A 18 -43.64 20.99 22.13
N THR A 19 -43.80 21.01 23.45
CA THR A 19 -42.79 20.85 24.49
C THR A 19 -42.38 19.39 24.63
N LYS A 20 -41.09 19.14 24.85
CA LYS A 20 -40.51 17.85 25.21
C LYS A 20 -41.19 17.26 26.45
N GLU A 21 -41.78 16.07 26.32
CA GLU A 21 -42.11 15.23 27.46
C GLU A 21 -40.83 14.67 28.10
N ALA A 22 -40.71 14.89 29.40
CA ALA A 22 -39.66 14.38 30.25
C ALA A 22 -39.92 12.90 30.55
N LYS A 23 -38.90 12.06 30.32
CA LYS A 23 -38.93 10.64 30.68
C LYS A 23 -38.75 10.51 32.18
N GLU A 24 -39.73 9.90 32.85
CA GLU A 24 -39.74 9.66 34.30
C GLU A 24 -38.49 8.86 34.77
N PRO A 25 -37.95 9.20 35.95
CA PRO A 25 -36.79 8.52 36.53
C PRO A 25 -37.16 7.13 37.06
N LYS A 26 -36.32 6.14 36.76
CA LYS A 26 -36.36 4.80 37.36
C LYS A 26 -36.15 4.89 38.87
N GLU A 27 -36.99 4.19 39.62
CA GLU A 27 -36.89 4.00 41.07
C GLU A 27 -35.49 3.50 41.50
N PRO A 28 -34.94 4.01 42.61
CA PRO A 28 -33.68 3.52 43.16
C PRO A 28 -33.85 2.11 43.74
N LYS A 29 -32.96 1.18 43.34
CA LYS A 29 -32.80 -0.11 43.99
C LYS A 29 -32.27 0.09 45.41
N GLU A 30 -32.90 -0.59 46.36
CA GLU A 30 -32.50 -0.63 47.77
C GLU A 30 -31.02 -1.04 47.93
N PRO A 31 -30.28 -0.40 48.85
CA PRO A 31 -28.89 -0.74 49.13
C PRO A 31 -28.80 -2.09 49.85
N LYS A 32 -28.00 -3.01 49.28
CA LYS A 32 -27.60 -4.24 49.95
C LYS A 32 -26.72 -3.93 51.16
N GLU A 33 -27.07 -4.54 52.29
CA GLU A 33 -26.33 -4.46 53.55
C GLU A 33 -24.84 -4.84 53.38
N PRO A 34 -23.92 -4.12 54.06
CA PRO A 34 -22.50 -4.40 54.01
C PRO A 34 -22.17 -5.72 54.73
N LYS A 35 -21.43 -6.60 54.04
CA LYS A 35 -20.84 -7.80 54.64
C LYS A 35 -19.76 -7.41 55.64
N GLU A 36 -19.81 -8.03 56.82
CA GLU A 36 -18.82 -7.89 57.90
C GLU A 36 -17.38 -8.15 57.43
N PRO A 37 -16.40 -7.40 57.94
CA PRO A 37 -14.99 -7.57 57.59
C PRO A 37 -14.42 -8.87 58.18
N LYS A 38 -13.75 -9.65 57.31
CA LYS A 38 -12.95 -10.81 57.74
C LYS A 38 -11.69 -10.35 58.48
N GLU A 39 -11.41 -11.02 59.59
CA GLU A 39 -10.23 -10.84 60.44
C GLU A 39 -8.90 -10.89 59.67
N PRO A 40 -7.89 -10.09 60.10
CA PRO A 40 -6.59 -10.04 59.45
C PRO A 40 -5.80 -11.34 59.67
N LYS A 41 -5.32 -11.95 58.58
CA LYS A 41 -4.33 -13.03 58.62
C LYS A 41 -2.95 -12.47 58.99
N GLU A 42 -2.31 -13.14 59.93
CA GLU A 42 -0.96 -12.90 60.43
C GLU A 42 0.09 -12.70 59.33
N THR A 43 0.93 -11.69 59.56
CA THR A 43 2.15 -11.35 58.84
C THR A 43 3.16 -12.49 58.94
N LYS A 44 3.48 -13.14 57.82
CA LYS A 44 4.69 -13.95 57.71
C LYS A 44 5.89 -13.05 57.39
N GLU A 45 6.93 -13.20 58.19
CA GLU A 45 8.24 -12.54 58.08
C GLU A 45 8.80 -12.54 56.66
N ALA A 46 9.39 -11.42 56.28
CA ALA A 46 10.10 -11.21 55.04
C ALA A 46 11.37 -12.06 55.02
N LYS A 47 11.42 -13.04 54.12
CA LYS A 47 12.68 -13.69 53.72
C LYS A 47 13.28 -12.86 52.59
N GLU A 48 14.46 -12.29 52.82
CA GLU A 48 15.22 -11.56 51.79
C GLU A 48 15.30 -12.39 50.50
N PRO A 49 15.05 -11.78 49.32
CA PRO A 49 15.26 -12.47 48.06
C PRO A 49 16.77 -12.66 47.83
N PRO A 50 17.21 -13.82 47.31
CA PRO A 50 18.61 -14.02 46.99
C PRO A 50 19.03 -13.01 45.91
N ALA A 51 20.16 -12.35 46.13
CA ALA A 51 20.80 -11.46 45.17
C ALA A 51 21.20 -12.25 43.92
N PHE A 52 20.31 -12.26 42.93
CA PHE A 52 20.64 -12.68 41.57
C PHE A 52 21.25 -11.48 40.88
N ALA A 53 22.57 -11.32 41.00
CA ALA A 53 23.30 -10.43 40.12
C ALA A 53 23.17 -10.98 38.68
N PRO A 54 22.69 -10.19 37.69
CA PRO A 54 22.80 -10.61 36.31
C PRO A 54 24.29 -10.57 35.90
N GLU A 55 24.92 -11.73 35.85
CA GLU A 55 26.20 -11.95 35.18
C GLU A 55 25.99 -11.77 33.66
N THR A 56 26.11 -10.51 33.21
CA THR A 56 26.58 -9.99 31.91
C THR A 56 26.01 -8.56 31.81
N PRO A 57 26.82 -7.50 31.64
CA PRO A 57 26.28 -6.17 31.42
C PRO A 57 25.36 -6.18 30.19
N ALA A 58 24.14 -5.65 30.33
CA ALA A 58 23.19 -5.58 29.23
C ALA A 58 23.87 -4.89 28.04
N ALA A 59 23.82 -5.51 26.86
CA ALA A 59 24.49 -4.98 25.67
C ALA A 59 24.03 -3.53 25.39
N PRO A 60 24.95 -2.60 25.08
CA PRO A 60 24.64 -1.17 24.92
C PRO A 60 23.57 -0.98 23.85
N LEU A 61 22.67 0.00 24.00
CA LEU A 61 21.59 0.22 23.03
C LEU A 61 22.12 0.37 21.60
N PRO A 62 21.32 0.06 20.57
CA PRO A 62 21.68 0.40 19.20
C PRO A 62 22.12 1.87 19.10
N PRO A 63 23.10 2.21 18.24
CA PRO A 63 23.51 3.59 18.02
C PRO A 63 22.30 4.49 17.80
N TYR A 64 22.35 5.69 18.37
CA TYR A 64 21.26 6.64 18.23
C TYR A 64 21.09 7.02 16.75
N ALA A 65 19.95 6.66 16.18
CA ALA A 65 19.57 7.00 14.81
C ALA A 65 18.45 8.04 14.85
N SER A 66 18.67 9.20 14.24
CA SER A 66 17.63 10.24 14.18
C SER A 66 16.44 9.75 13.33
N ARG A 67 15.25 10.29 13.62
CA ARG A 67 14.05 9.97 12.83
C ARG A 67 14.24 10.32 11.35
N ASP A 68 14.95 11.40 11.05
CA ASP A 68 15.21 11.85 9.69
C ASP A 68 16.15 10.90 8.93
N LEU A 69 17.20 10.39 9.60
CA LEU A 69 18.08 9.37 9.03
C LEU A 69 17.28 8.10 8.68
N ILE A 70 16.40 7.68 9.59
CA ILE A 70 15.53 6.52 9.36
C ILE A 70 14.59 6.78 8.17
N ALA A 71 13.93 7.94 8.15
CA ALA A 71 13.03 8.32 7.07
C ALA A 71 13.75 8.37 5.70
N ALA A 72 15.00 8.82 5.65
CA ALA A 72 15.80 8.83 4.43
C ALA A 72 16.17 7.42 3.96
N ARG A 73 16.46 6.48 4.88
CA ARG A 73 16.87 5.11 4.53
C ARG A 73 15.70 4.19 4.18
N LEU A 74 14.51 4.38 4.75
CA LEU A 74 13.37 3.50 4.51
C LEU A 74 12.98 3.36 3.01
N PRO A 75 12.93 4.42 2.19
CA PRO A 75 12.68 4.31 0.75
C PRO A 75 13.76 3.52 -0.02
N LEU A 76 15.01 3.57 0.45
CA LEU A 76 16.13 2.83 -0.14
C LEU A 76 16.04 1.34 0.22
N ILE A 77 15.68 1.04 1.47
CA ILE A 77 15.50 -0.32 1.98
C ILE A 77 14.27 -0.98 1.35
N PHE A 78 13.17 -0.22 1.22
CA PHE A 78 11.88 -0.64 0.64
C PHE A 78 11.61 0.10 -0.67
N PRO A 79 12.26 -0.31 -1.78
CA PRO A 79 12.10 0.29 -3.10
C PRO A 79 10.67 0.12 -3.66
N ALA A 80 10.38 0.85 -4.73
CA ALA A 80 9.13 0.72 -5.49
C ALA A 80 8.86 -0.76 -5.85
N GLY A 81 7.60 -1.18 -5.75
CA GLY A 81 7.22 -2.59 -5.89
C GLY A 81 7.34 -3.43 -4.60
N THR A 82 7.80 -2.90 -3.47
CA THR A 82 7.66 -3.60 -2.18
C THR A 82 6.17 -3.77 -1.83
N PRO A 83 5.70 -4.96 -1.40
CA PRO A 83 4.31 -5.13 -0.96
C PRO A 83 3.99 -4.16 0.17
N ASN A 84 2.82 -3.52 0.15
CA ASN A 84 2.40 -2.53 1.16
C ASN A 84 3.44 -1.44 1.42
N ARG A 85 4.23 -1.06 0.41
CA ARG A 85 5.37 -0.13 0.54
C ARG A 85 5.05 1.12 1.34
N THR A 86 3.88 1.74 1.13
CA THR A 86 3.46 2.94 1.85
C THR A 86 3.53 2.77 3.37
N TYR A 87 3.16 1.60 3.90
CA TYR A 87 3.24 1.30 5.33
C TYR A 87 4.66 1.06 5.84
N CYS A 88 5.62 0.83 4.94
CA CYS A 88 7.02 0.65 5.27
C CYS A 88 7.84 1.95 5.15
N VAL A 89 7.37 2.97 4.42
CA VAL A 89 8.19 4.16 4.09
C VAL A 89 7.63 5.50 4.56
N ARG A 90 6.35 5.58 4.98
CA ARG A 90 5.75 6.84 5.48
C ARG A 90 6.31 7.24 6.86
N ASP A 91 6.07 8.47 7.28
CA ASP A 91 6.53 9.01 8.58
C ASP A 91 6.18 8.12 9.78
N LEU A 92 5.00 7.51 9.77
CA LEU A 92 4.60 6.60 10.86
C LEU A 92 5.50 5.35 10.94
N ALA A 93 6.04 4.88 9.80
CA ALA A 93 7.03 3.82 9.76
C ALA A 93 8.38 4.29 10.31
N ALA A 94 8.83 5.49 9.93
CA ALA A 94 10.05 6.11 10.47
C ALA A 94 9.97 6.27 11.99
N SER A 95 8.86 6.80 12.51
CA SER A 95 8.61 6.93 13.96
C SER A 95 8.56 5.57 14.68
N THR A 96 8.03 4.54 14.04
CA THR A 96 7.95 3.19 14.60
C THR A 96 9.33 2.54 14.70
N VAL A 97 10.13 2.62 13.63
CA VAL A 97 11.50 2.11 13.60
C VAL A 97 12.39 2.90 14.55
N PHE A 98 12.24 4.23 14.59
CA PHE A 98 12.91 5.09 15.56
C PHE A 98 12.64 4.62 16.98
N ALA A 99 11.36 4.52 17.39
CA ALA A 99 11.02 4.13 18.75
C ALA A 99 11.59 2.74 19.11
N ALA A 100 11.62 1.81 18.16
CA ALA A 100 12.19 0.48 18.37
C ALA A 100 13.70 0.52 18.63
N LEU A 101 14.46 1.24 17.79
CA LEU A 101 15.90 1.44 17.99
C LEU A 101 16.17 2.23 19.28
N TYR A 102 15.38 3.27 19.52
CA TYR A 102 15.48 4.17 20.66
C TYR A 102 15.42 3.40 21.97
N ILE A 103 14.49 2.47 22.14
CA ILE A 103 14.36 1.64 23.36
C ILE A 103 15.14 0.30 23.30
N GLY A 104 15.81 0.00 22.19
CA GLY A 104 16.54 -1.26 22.00
C GLY A 104 15.66 -2.48 21.74
N ALA A 105 14.45 -2.30 21.21
CA ALA A 105 13.56 -3.38 20.79
C ALA A 105 14.06 -4.05 19.49
N VAL A 106 15.16 -4.78 19.61
CA VAL A 106 15.81 -5.55 18.54
C VAL A 106 15.88 -7.02 18.94
N GLU A 107 15.73 -7.90 17.97
CA GLU A 107 15.85 -9.35 18.09
C GLU A 107 17.10 -9.74 18.91
N GLY A 108 16.93 -10.67 19.85
CA GLY A 108 18.00 -11.12 20.76
C GLY A 108 18.21 -10.27 22.02
N ARG A 109 17.55 -9.09 22.15
CA ARG A 109 17.76 -8.20 23.32
C ARG A 109 16.76 -8.36 24.47
N GLY A 110 15.70 -9.13 24.29
CA GLY A 110 14.63 -9.25 25.30
C GLY A 110 13.78 -7.99 25.52
N CYS A 111 14.01 -6.91 24.77
CA CYS A 111 13.19 -5.71 24.76
C CYS A 111 12.18 -5.74 23.58
N PHE A 112 10.97 -5.26 23.82
CA PHE A 112 9.90 -5.28 22.82
C PHE A 112 9.21 -3.92 22.72
N LEU A 113 8.92 -3.53 21.49
CA LEU A 113 8.10 -2.41 21.09
C LEU A 113 6.61 -2.77 21.19
N GLY A 114 5.83 -1.78 21.60
CA GLY A 114 4.39 -1.73 21.45
C GLY A 114 3.98 -0.34 20.95
N PRO A 115 2.79 -0.18 20.33
CA PRO A 115 2.36 1.11 19.76
C PRO A 115 2.47 2.30 20.72
N VAL A 116 2.31 2.06 22.03
CA VAL A 116 2.42 3.07 23.09
C VAL A 116 3.76 3.79 23.13
N HIS A 117 4.86 3.13 22.75
CA HIS A 117 6.19 3.75 22.63
C HIS A 117 6.31 4.67 21.41
N VAL A 118 5.36 4.61 20.48
CA VAL A 118 5.40 5.44 19.27
C VAL A 118 4.48 6.65 19.46
N TYR A 119 3.20 6.43 19.77
CA TYR A 119 2.24 7.54 19.85
C TYR A 119 2.42 8.42 21.10
N ARG A 120 3.13 7.95 22.15
CA ARG A 120 3.48 8.80 23.31
C ARG A 120 4.88 9.42 23.21
N MET A 121 5.65 9.14 22.16
CA MET A 121 6.93 9.80 21.94
C MET A 121 6.71 11.29 21.70
N THR A 122 7.58 12.12 22.29
CA THR A 122 7.53 13.59 22.14
C THR A 122 8.74 14.07 21.33
N ASN A 123 8.62 15.25 20.74
CA ASN A 123 9.73 15.89 20.01
C ASN A 123 10.96 16.05 20.90
N GLU A 124 10.75 16.45 22.15
CA GLU A 124 11.77 16.75 23.13
C GLU A 124 12.47 15.47 23.60
N GLN A 125 11.71 14.42 23.90
CA GLN A 125 12.29 13.13 24.27
C GLN A 125 13.13 12.55 23.13
N ALA A 126 12.65 12.64 21.90
CA ALA A 126 13.34 12.07 20.76
C ALA A 126 14.71 12.70 20.49
N LEU A 127 14.98 13.92 20.98
CA LEU A 127 16.29 14.56 20.86
C LEU A 127 17.32 14.05 21.87
N LEU A 128 16.88 13.34 22.93
CA LEU A 128 17.78 12.79 23.95
C LEU A 128 18.44 11.53 23.41
N ALA A 129 19.72 11.65 23.03
CA ALA A 129 20.49 10.57 22.42
C ALA A 129 21.13 9.62 23.45
N ASP A 130 21.25 10.07 24.70
CA ASP A 130 21.92 9.35 25.77
C ASP A 130 21.18 8.05 26.14
N GLU A 131 21.95 6.99 26.39
CA GLU A 131 21.42 5.66 26.67
C GLU A 131 20.51 5.64 27.91
N ALA A 132 20.87 6.40 28.96
CA ALA A 132 20.10 6.47 30.18
C ALA A 132 18.69 7.06 29.95
N ASP A 133 18.59 8.14 29.19
CA ASP A 133 17.31 8.79 28.87
C ASP A 133 16.41 7.89 28.01
N ARG A 134 17.04 7.20 27.06
CA ARG A 134 16.38 6.23 26.17
C ARG A 134 15.77 5.06 26.93
N LEU A 135 16.53 4.47 27.86
CA LEU A 135 16.05 3.41 28.74
C LEU A 135 14.96 3.90 29.69
N ALA A 136 15.14 5.10 30.27
CA ALA A 136 14.16 5.72 31.15
C ALA A 136 12.81 5.93 30.44
N TYR A 137 12.83 6.40 29.18
CA TYR A 137 11.63 6.54 28.36
C TYR A 137 10.91 5.20 28.16
N GLY A 138 11.64 4.15 27.75
CA GLY A 138 11.08 2.83 27.48
C GLY A 138 10.31 2.26 28.68
N LEU A 139 10.81 2.51 29.91
CA LEU A 139 10.13 2.10 31.14
C LEU A 139 8.99 3.05 31.53
N ALA A 140 9.20 4.36 31.41
CA ALA A 140 8.23 5.37 31.83
C ALA A 140 6.93 5.31 31.04
N VAL A 141 7.01 5.07 29.73
CA VAL A 141 5.84 5.10 28.83
C VAL A 141 4.82 4.00 29.12
N LEU A 142 5.27 2.90 29.73
CA LEU A 142 4.44 1.76 30.14
C LEU A 142 3.75 1.96 31.49
N ARG A 143 4.18 2.95 32.30
CA ARG A 143 3.55 3.24 33.59
C ARG A 143 2.16 3.83 33.39
N LYS A 144 1.19 3.35 34.17
CA LYS A 144 -0.15 3.95 34.21
C LYS A 144 -0.06 5.37 34.75
N GLY A 145 -0.62 6.34 34.03
CA GLY A 145 -0.60 7.76 34.42
C GLY A 145 0.75 8.46 34.24
N GLY A 146 1.80 7.77 33.77
CA GLY A 146 3.09 8.40 33.46
C GLY A 146 2.98 9.29 32.23
N GLY A 147 3.17 10.60 32.41
CA GLY A 147 3.33 11.55 31.32
C GLY A 147 4.77 11.56 30.83
N ILE A 148 4.97 11.66 29.52
CA ILE A 148 6.25 12.05 28.92
C ILE A 148 6.14 13.53 28.62
N SER A 149 7.08 14.33 29.11
CA SER A 149 7.09 15.77 28.90
C SER A 149 7.26 16.13 27.43
N GLY A 150 6.61 17.21 27.01
CA GLY A 150 6.74 17.75 25.67
C GLY A 150 5.57 17.47 24.73
N SER A 151 5.79 17.72 23.45
CA SER A 151 4.80 17.68 22.38
C SER A 151 4.79 16.31 21.70
N ARG A 152 3.70 15.56 21.82
CA ARG A 152 3.57 14.23 21.20
C ARG A 152 3.57 14.31 19.68
N TRP A 153 4.16 13.30 19.04
CA TRP A 153 4.07 13.13 17.59
C TRP A 153 2.68 12.79 17.09
N TYR A 154 1.94 11.98 17.86
CA TYR A 154 0.67 11.42 17.44
C TYR A 154 -0.35 11.41 18.59
N ALA A 155 -1.63 11.39 18.22
CA ALA A 155 -2.72 11.18 19.16
C ALA A 155 -2.95 9.69 19.44
N ASP A 156 -3.66 9.37 20.53
CA ASP A 156 -3.88 7.99 20.99
C ASP A 156 -4.58 7.09 19.96
N ASN A 157 -5.42 7.67 19.09
CA ASN A 157 -6.10 6.98 17.99
C ASN A 157 -5.16 6.51 16.86
N THR A 158 -3.88 6.88 16.91
CA THR A 158 -2.86 6.41 15.95
C THR A 158 -2.33 5.02 16.33
N ARG A 159 -2.72 4.49 17.50
CA ARG A 159 -2.36 3.14 17.97
C ARG A 159 -2.69 2.06 16.95
N GLU A 160 -3.88 2.11 16.36
CA GLU A 160 -4.39 1.13 15.40
C GLU A 160 -3.60 1.19 14.07
N PRO A 161 -3.40 2.36 13.44
CA PRO A 161 -2.48 2.50 12.30
C PRO A 161 -1.06 1.99 12.56
N ILE A 162 -0.48 2.22 13.75
CA ILE A 162 0.84 1.68 14.09
C ILE A 162 0.81 0.14 14.11
N ARG A 163 -0.22 -0.44 14.75
CA ARG A 163 -0.34 -1.89 14.94
C ARG A 163 -0.65 -2.64 13.65
N ASP A 164 -1.67 -2.22 12.94
CA ASP A 164 -2.25 -3.00 11.85
C ASP A 164 -1.57 -2.65 10.53
N GLU A 165 -1.42 -1.37 10.22
CA GLU A 165 -0.81 -0.96 8.95
C GLU A 165 0.72 -1.04 9.00
N THR A 166 1.36 -0.32 9.93
CA THR A 166 2.83 -0.20 9.95
C THR A 166 3.52 -1.49 10.40
N LEU A 167 3.08 -2.07 11.54
CA LEU A 167 3.71 -3.26 12.09
C LEU A 167 3.23 -4.54 11.39
N ARG A 168 1.93 -4.86 11.42
CA ARG A 168 1.43 -6.13 10.88
C ARG A 168 1.55 -6.22 9.36
N ASP A 169 0.92 -5.29 8.63
CA ASP A 169 0.79 -5.38 7.17
C ASP A 169 2.03 -4.84 6.43
N GLY A 170 2.78 -3.96 7.07
CA GLY A 170 4.09 -3.49 6.63
C GLY A 170 5.21 -4.40 7.12
N LEU A 171 5.86 -4.00 8.22
CA LEU A 171 7.18 -4.50 8.63
C LEU A 171 7.22 -5.99 9.02
N VAL A 172 6.16 -6.56 9.59
CA VAL A 172 6.08 -8.00 9.91
C VAL A 172 5.85 -8.82 8.63
N ALA A 173 4.94 -8.38 7.76
CA ALA A 173 4.63 -9.09 6.51
C ALA A 173 5.84 -9.27 5.59
N ILE A 174 6.77 -8.30 5.61
CA ILE A 174 8.03 -8.36 4.85
C ILE A 174 9.21 -8.90 5.68
N GLY A 175 8.96 -9.35 6.91
CA GLY A 175 9.97 -9.97 7.77
C GLY A 175 11.04 -9.03 8.32
N ALA A 176 10.82 -7.72 8.34
CA ALA A 176 11.71 -6.73 8.96
C ALA A 176 11.53 -6.64 10.49
N VAL A 177 10.36 -7.03 10.99
CA VAL A 177 9.99 -7.04 12.41
C VAL A 177 9.51 -8.43 12.82
N ILE A 178 9.93 -8.89 14.00
CA ILE A 178 9.40 -10.08 14.65
C ILE A 178 8.29 -9.73 15.63
N ARG A 179 7.34 -10.66 15.80
CA ARG A 179 6.27 -10.58 16.81
C ARG A 179 6.37 -11.78 17.73
N ARG A 180 6.50 -11.57 19.05
CA ARG A 180 6.49 -12.67 20.03
C ARG A 180 5.11 -13.33 20.11
N GLY A 181 5.10 -14.65 20.16
CA GLY A 181 3.90 -15.50 20.10
C GLY A 181 3.34 -15.94 21.45
N ASP A 182 4.07 -15.69 22.53
CA ASP A 182 3.77 -16.11 23.90
C ASP A 182 2.75 -15.20 24.63
N LEU A 183 2.25 -14.16 23.95
CA LEU A 183 1.25 -13.25 24.49
C LEU A 183 -0.12 -13.45 23.81
N PRO A 184 -1.23 -13.57 24.57
CA PRO A 184 -2.58 -13.61 24.02
C PRO A 184 -2.86 -12.45 23.08
N THR A 185 -3.73 -12.64 22.09
CA THR A 185 -4.11 -11.62 21.10
C THR A 185 -4.70 -10.36 21.74
N THR A 186 -5.34 -10.50 22.91
CA THR A 186 -5.94 -9.41 23.70
C THR A 186 -4.95 -8.65 24.59
N SER A 187 -3.72 -9.16 24.78
CA SER A 187 -2.74 -8.51 25.65
C SER A 187 -2.26 -7.19 25.07
N GLY A 188 -2.33 -6.13 25.88
CA GLY A 188 -1.78 -4.81 25.57
C GLY A 188 -0.27 -4.69 25.72
N GLN A 189 0.43 -5.77 26.11
CA GLN A 189 1.88 -5.74 26.31
C GLN A 189 2.66 -5.58 25.00
N PRO A 190 3.83 -4.93 25.04
CA PRO A 190 4.75 -4.84 23.92
C PRO A 190 5.16 -6.22 23.39
N ARG A 191 5.26 -6.36 22.06
CA ARG A 191 5.44 -7.67 21.42
C ARG A 191 6.24 -7.67 20.14
N TYR A 192 6.73 -6.53 19.69
CA TYR A 192 7.43 -6.39 18.42
C TYR A 192 8.91 -6.11 18.64
N ALA A 193 9.79 -6.62 17.81
CA ALA A 193 11.19 -6.21 17.80
C ALA A 193 11.70 -6.16 16.35
N LEU A 194 12.60 -5.24 16.03
CA LEU A 194 13.26 -5.24 14.73
C LEU A 194 14.12 -6.50 14.59
N LYS A 195 14.17 -7.11 13.41
CA LYS A 195 15.23 -8.10 13.15
C LYS A 195 16.60 -7.44 13.25
N ALA A 196 17.59 -8.18 13.72
CA ALA A 196 18.94 -7.65 13.92
C ALA A 196 19.53 -7.07 12.62
N ALA A 197 19.39 -7.80 11.50
CA ALA A 197 19.87 -7.35 10.19
C ALA A 197 19.15 -6.08 9.69
N PHE A 198 17.87 -5.90 10.02
CA PHE A 198 17.14 -4.69 9.66
C PHE A 198 17.56 -3.50 10.52
N ALA A 199 17.73 -3.70 11.83
CA ALA A 199 18.17 -2.67 12.76
C ALA A 199 19.57 -2.13 12.40
N ALA A 200 20.48 -3.00 11.97
CA ALA A 200 21.85 -2.62 11.58
C ALA A 200 21.89 -1.63 10.39
N LEU A 201 20.87 -1.62 9.52
CA LEU A 201 20.79 -0.69 8.39
C LEU A 201 20.61 0.76 8.80
N PHE A 202 20.38 1.05 10.09
CA PHE A 202 20.17 2.40 10.62
C PHE A 202 21.33 2.90 11.47
N ASP A 203 22.45 2.17 11.52
CA ASP A 203 23.67 2.67 12.16
C ASP A 203 24.15 3.95 11.44
N PRO A 204 24.26 5.11 12.11
CA PRO A 204 24.73 6.35 11.49
C PRO A 204 26.14 6.24 10.90
N ALA A 205 26.98 5.33 11.41
CA ALA A 205 28.33 5.09 10.89
C ALA A 205 28.34 4.24 9.60
N LEU A 206 27.21 3.59 9.25
CA LEU A 206 27.07 2.85 8.00
C LEU A 206 26.63 3.79 6.87
N ASP A 207 27.53 4.09 5.94
CA ASP A 207 27.28 5.02 4.83
C ASP A 207 27.87 4.54 3.48
N GLY A 208 27.62 5.34 2.44
CA GLY A 208 28.17 5.15 1.11
C GLY A 208 28.02 3.72 0.55
N PRO A 209 29.06 3.18 -0.10
CA PRO A 209 29.01 1.85 -0.70
C PRO A 209 28.72 0.72 0.29
N ALA A 210 29.11 0.88 1.56
CA ALA A 210 28.84 -0.13 2.60
C ALA A 210 27.35 -0.19 2.94
N LEU A 211 26.69 0.97 3.03
CA LEU A 211 25.24 1.04 3.20
C LEU A 211 24.51 0.42 2.01
N ASP A 212 24.92 0.75 0.78
CA ASP A 212 24.31 0.19 -0.44
C ASP A 212 24.39 -1.34 -0.48
N ALA A 213 25.57 -1.89 -0.14
CA ALA A 213 25.78 -3.33 -0.06
C ALA A 213 24.92 -3.99 1.03
N ALA A 214 24.84 -3.38 2.22
CA ALA A 214 24.02 -3.90 3.32
C ALA A 214 22.53 -3.87 2.98
N ILE A 215 22.04 -2.81 2.35
CA ILE A 215 20.66 -2.70 1.87
C ILE A 215 20.38 -3.78 0.81
N ALA A 216 21.29 -3.97 -0.16
CA ALA A 216 21.13 -4.99 -1.19
C ALA A 216 21.07 -6.40 -0.59
N ALA A 217 21.93 -6.70 0.39
CA ALA A 217 21.93 -7.98 1.10
C ALA A 217 20.62 -8.21 1.87
N PHE A 218 20.13 -7.19 2.58
CA PHE A 218 18.85 -7.25 3.28
C PHE A 218 17.69 -7.48 2.31
N GLN A 219 17.67 -6.75 1.19
CA GLN A 219 16.66 -6.93 0.14
C GLN A 219 16.66 -8.36 -0.38
N ALA A 220 17.82 -8.91 -0.73
CA ALA A 220 17.95 -10.27 -1.24
C ALA A 220 17.47 -11.33 -0.24
N ALA A 221 17.68 -11.12 1.06
CA ALA A 221 17.30 -12.05 2.10
C ALA A 221 15.82 -11.99 2.51
N HIS A 222 15.16 -10.83 2.36
CA HIS A 222 13.86 -10.57 2.98
C HIS A 222 12.75 -10.15 2.03
N LEU A 223 13.07 -9.64 0.83
CA LEU A 223 12.06 -9.39 -0.20
C LEU A 223 11.76 -10.71 -0.93
N SER A 224 10.48 -10.97 -1.21
CA SER A 224 10.09 -12.16 -1.99
C SER A 224 10.75 -12.14 -3.38
N ARG A 225 10.93 -13.31 -4.03
CA ARG A 225 11.48 -13.36 -5.40
C ARG A 225 10.73 -12.44 -6.37
N SER A 226 9.39 -12.35 -6.23
CA SER A 226 8.58 -11.41 -7.00
C SER A 226 8.88 -9.95 -6.63
N ALA A 227 9.08 -9.62 -5.35
CA ALA A 227 9.51 -8.28 -4.94
C ALA A 227 10.90 -7.91 -5.49
N LEU A 228 11.85 -8.84 -5.47
CA LEU A 228 13.18 -8.64 -6.04
C LEU A 228 13.16 -8.47 -7.56
N ALA A 229 12.41 -9.31 -8.28
CA ALA A 229 12.22 -9.18 -9.73
C ALA A 229 11.62 -7.80 -10.09
N ARG A 230 10.65 -7.32 -9.32
CA ARG A 230 10.08 -5.98 -9.50
C ARG A 230 11.09 -4.87 -9.30
N VAL A 231 11.88 -4.95 -8.24
CA VAL A 231 12.92 -3.96 -7.95
C VAL A 231 13.95 -3.93 -9.06
N ALA A 232 14.32 -5.10 -9.61
CA ALA A 232 15.23 -5.20 -10.75
C ALA A 232 14.65 -4.55 -12.02
N ILE A 233 13.39 -4.84 -12.37
CA ILE A 233 12.69 -4.22 -13.52
C ILE A 233 12.64 -2.70 -13.35
N MET A 234 12.28 -2.21 -12.15
CA MET A 234 12.20 -0.77 -11.89
C MET A 234 13.57 -0.08 -11.90
N ARG A 235 14.62 -0.72 -11.39
CA ARG A 235 15.99 -0.19 -11.44
C ARG A 235 16.52 -0.16 -12.87
N ALA A 236 16.22 -1.17 -13.68
CA ALA A 236 16.53 -1.17 -15.11
C ALA A 236 15.80 -0.01 -15.83
N GLY A 237 14.53 0.23 -15.50
CA GLY A 237 13.77 1.39 -16.02
C GLY A 237 14.28 2.75 -15.53
N ALA A 238 14.79 2.85 -14.30
CA ALA A 238 15.30 4.10 -13.72
C ALA A 238 16.72 4.46 -14.21
N THR A 239 17.57 3.47 -14.45
CA THR A 239 18.91 3.67 -15.06
C THR A 239 18.83 4.10 -16.52
N ALA A 240 17.72 3.78 -17.20
CA ALA A 240 17.39 4.29 -18.53
C ALA A 240 17.02 5.79 -18.56
N GLY A 241 17.04 6.50 -17.42
CA GLY A 241 16.57 7.88 -17.28
C GLY A 241 17.26 8.96 -18.12
N ALA A 242 18.40 8.66 -18.75
CA ALA A 242 19.06 9.56 -19.71
C ALA A 242 18.84 9.16 -21.19
N GLU A 243 18.53 7.89 -21.47
CA GLU A 243 18.44 7.34 -22.83
C GLU A 243 17.03 6.84 -23.19
N GLY A 244 16.04 6.91 -22.31
CA GLY A 244 14.68 6.41 -22.58
C GLY A 244 14.53 4.89 -22.37
N VAL A 245 13.30 4.40 -22.28
CA VAL A 245 13.00 3.01 -21.92
C VAL A 245 13.02 2.13 -23.17
N LEU A 246 13.98 1.21 -23.28
CA LEU A 246 14.06 0.25 -24.38
C LEU A 246 13.14 -0.95 -24.16
N VAL A 247 12.10 -1.08 -24.97
CA VAL A 247 11.13 -2.18 -24.97
C VAL A 247 11.54 -3.23 -26.00
N ARG A 248 11.62 -4.50 -25.61
CA ARG A 248 11.87 -5.62 -26.51
C ARG A 248 10.57 -6.34 -26.87
N PHE A 249 10.23 -6.35 -28.14
CA PHE A 249 9.04 -7.01 -28.65
C PHE A 249 9.26 -8.52 -28.76
N PRO A 250 8.17 -9.33 -28.73
CA PRO A 250 8.26 -10.77 -28.96
C PRO A 250 8.91 -11.16 -30.30
N SER A 251 8.85 -10.28 -31.30
CA SER A 251 9.51 -10.45 -32.61
C SER A 251 11.03 -10.33 -32.55
N GLY A 252 11.61 -9.92 -31.42
CA GLY A 252 13.03 -9.59 -31.26
C GLY A 252 13.39 -8.15 -31.58
N GLU A 253 12.46 -7.38 -32.16
CA GLU A 253 12.59 -5.93 -32.36
C GLU A 253 12.70 -5.20 -31.02
N THR A 254 13.36 -4.04 -31.03
CA THR A 254 13.40 -3.15 -29.88
C THR A 254 12.86 -1.77 -30.24
N ARG A 255 12.15 -1.15 -29.29
CA ARG A 255 11.63 0.21 -29.43
C ARG A 255 12.01 1.06 -28.23
N GLN A 256 12.47 2.28 -28.48
CA GLN A 256 12.91 3.19 -27.43
C GLN A 256 11.80 4.19 -27.13
N LEU A 257 11.24 4.12 -25.93
CA LEU A 257 10.22 5.05 -25.45
C LEU A 257 10.86 6.21 -24.70
N ALA A 258 10.20 7.36 -24.67
CA ALA A 258 10.58 8.46 -23.80
C ALA A 258 10.65 7.98 -22.33
N PRO A 259 11.56 8.52 -21.50
CA PRO A 259 11.63 8.16 -20.10
C PRO A 259 10.34 8.57 -19.37
N GLY A 260 9.79 7.69 -18.54
CA GLY A 260 8.64 8.01 -17.72
C GLY A 260 7.93 6.79 -17.12
N PRO A 261 7.06 7.00 -16.10
CA PRO A 261 6.33 5.91 -15.46
C PRO A 261 5.44 5.11 -16.41
N SER A 262 4.76 5.76 -17.36
CA SER A 262 3.95 5.05 -18.37
C SER A 262 4.81 4.14 -19.24
N SER A 263 5.98 4.61 -19.68
CA SER A 263 6.90 3.81 -20.50
C SER A 263 7.41 2.56 -19.76
N ILE A 264 7.64 2.67 -18.45
CA ILE A 264 8.02 1.53 -17.60
C ILE A 264 6.89 0.50 -17.53
N ILE A 265 5.63 0.95 -17.35
CA ILE A 265 4.48 0.04 -17.33
C ILE A 265 4.26 -0.59 -18.70
N ALA A 266 4.37 0.18 -19.80
CA ALA A 266 4.27 -0.32 -21.17
C ALA A 266 5.33 -1.40 -21.47
N GLN A 267 6.59 -1.16 -21.07
CA GLN A 267 7.65 -2.16 -21.14
C GLN A 267 7.27 -3.42 -20.37
N ALA A 268 6.79 -3.29 -19.14
CA ALA A 268 6.38 -4.43 -18.33
C ALA A 268 5.20 -5.20 -18.95
N VAL A 269 4.27 -4.52 -19.63
CA VAL A 269 3.19 -5.17 -20.39
C VAL A 269 3.78 -6.05 -21.50
N VAL A 270 4.70 -5.51 -22.31
CA VAL A 270 5.27 -6.25 -23.44
C VAL A 270 6.20 -7.38 -22.98
N GLU A 271 7.07 -7.12 -22.03
CA GLU A 271 8.15 -8.04 -21.66
C GLU A 271 7.77 -9.02 -20.54
N VAL A 272 6.73 -8.73 -19.77
CA VAL A 272 6.33 -9.56 -18.62
C VAL A 272 4.90 -10.07 -18.75
N PHE A 273 3.92 -9.20 -19.00
CA PHE A 273 2.52 -9.64 -19.12
C PHE A 273 2.32 -10.50 -20.38
N ALA A 274 2.70 -10.01 -21.54
CA ALA A 274 2.43 -10.66 -22.83
C ALA A 274 2.98 -12.10 -22.90
N PRO A 275 4.27 -12.38 -22.63
CA PRO A 275 4.79 -13.76 -22.67
C PRO A 275 4.22 -14.67 -21.58
N ARG A 276 3.56 -14.11 -20.57
CA ARG A 276 3.00 -14.88 -19.46
C ARG A 276 1.54 -15.27 -19.68
N PHE A 277 0.74 -14.34 -20.16
CA PHE A 277 -0.71 -14.53 -20.27
C PHE A 277 -1.19 -14.81 -21.68
N LEU A 278 -0.36 -14.61 -22.70
CA LEU A 278 -0.70 -14.89 -24.10
C LEU A 278 0.14 -16.07 -24.59
N ALA A 279 -0.47 -16.95 -25.38
CA ALA A 279 0.18 -18.17 -25.87
C ALA A 279 1.22 -17.87 -26.96
N ALA A 280 0.89 -16.97 -27.89
CA ALA A 280 1.80 -16.51 -28.93
C ALA A 280 1.65 -14.99 -29.13
N PRO A 281 2.29 -14.16 -28.28
CA PRO A 281 2.09 -12.72 -28.28
C PRO A 281 2.73 -12.03 -29.49
N ALA A 282 2.04 -11.04 -30.03
CA ALA A 282 2.58 -10.07 -30.98
C ALA A 282 2.19 -8.64 -30.54
N VAL A 283 3.05 -7.66 -30.82
CA VAL A 283 2.74 -6.24 -30.63
C VAL A 283 2.31 -5.66 -31.96
N LEU A 284 1.08 -5.17 -32.04
CA LEU A 284 0.53 -4.51 -33.23
C LEU A 284 0.69 -3.00 -33.18
N TRP A 285 0.60 -2.44 -31.97
CA TRP A 285 0.66 -1.01 -31.71
C TRP A 285 1.28 -0.73 -30.35
N LEU A 286 2.17 0.26 -30.29
CA LEU A 286 2.66 0.87 -29.05
C LEU A 286 2.74 2.39 -29.25
N SER A 287 1.92 3.13 -28.50
CA SER A 287 1.87 4.59 -28.55
C SER A 287 3.17 5.19 -28.01
N GLU A 288 3.65 6.26 -28.67
CA GLU A 288 4.74 7.09 -28.17
C GLU A 288 4.19 8.45 -27.72
N SER A 289 4.66 8.93 -26.56
CA SER A 289 4.35 10.28 -26.09
C SER A 289 5.01 11.32 -27.03
N GLY A 290 4.23 11.82 -27.98
CA GLY A 290 4.71 12.82 -28.94
C GLY A 290 4.05 12.84 -30.32
N ASN A 291 2.86 12.24 -30.49
CA ASN A 291 2.13 12.22 -31.77
C ASN A 291 2.95 11.71 -32.98
N LYS A 292 3.99 10.91 -32.73
CA LYS A 292 4.67 10.18 -33.80
C LYS A 292 4.06 8.81 -33.89
N VAL A 293 3.00 8.71 -34.70
CA VAL A 293 2.52 7.41 -35.13
C VAL A 293 3.64 6.75 -35.92
N VAL A 294 4.10 5.58 -35.48
CA VAL A 294 5.11 4.81 -36.18
C VAL A 294 4.45 4.20 -37.42
N LEU A 295 4.86 4.63 -38.62
CA LEU A 295 4.28 4.23 -39.92
C LEU A 295 4.05 2.71 -40.07
N ARG A 296 4.87 1.90 -39.40
CA ARG A 296 4.77 0.44 -39.42
C ARG A 296 3.62 -0.11 -38.58
N ASP A 297 3.39 0.47 -37.41
CA ASP A 297 2.28 0.07 -36.53
C ASP A 297 0.95 0.41 -37.20
N ASP A 298 0.88 1.58 -37.86
CA ASP A 298 -0.22 1.95 -38.74
C ASP A 298 -0.43 0.92 -39.85
N ALA A 299 0.63 0.50 -40.53
CA ALA A 299 0.53 -0.48 -41.61
C ALA A 299 0.03 -1.84 -41.11
N LEU A 300 0.47 -2.30 -39.94
CA LEU A 300 0.02 -3.56 -39.34
C LEU A 300 -1.44 -3.49 -38.90
N ALA A 301 -1.85 -2.40 -38.22
CA ALA A 301 -3.23 -2.18 -37.83
C ALA A 301 -4.16 -2.06 -39.05
N HIS A 302 -3.73 -1.34 -40.10
CA HIS A 302 -4.47 -1.22 -41.35
C HIS A 302 -4.57 -2.56 -42.09
N ALA A 303 -3.51 -3.37 -42.08
CA ALA A 303 -3.51 -4.69 -42.72
C ALA A 303 -4.56 -5.65 -42.10
N ILE A 304 -4.91 -5.45 -40.82
CA ILE A 304 -5.97 -6.20 -40.15
C ILE A 304 -7.32 -5.46 -40.15
N GLY A 305 -7.47 -4.41 -40.94
CA GLY A 305 -8.73 -3.68 -41.13
C GLY A 305 -9.07 -2.65 -40.07
N LEU A 306 -8.22 -2.43 -39.05
CA LEU A 306 -8.43 -1.38 -38.06
C LEU A 306 -8.16 -0.02 -38.70
N ARG A 307 -9.23 0.70 -39.04
CA ARG A 307 -9.17 2.05 -39.58
C ARG A 307 -9.02 3.04 -38.43
N ILE A 308 -7.77 3.39 -38.14
CA ILE A 308 -7.42 4.31 -37.08
C ILE A 308 -7.66 5.74 -37.57
N GLU A 309 -8.68 6.41 -37.03
CA GLU A 309 -8.80 7.87 -37.19
C GLU A 309 -7.80 8.56 -36.26
N ALA A 310 -7.22 9.68 -36.73
CA ALA A 310 -6.13 10.37 -36.04
C ALA A 310 -6.52 10.96 -34.67
N ASP A 311 -7.79 10.87 -34.27
CA ASP A 311 -8.31 11.40 -33.01
C ASP A 311 -8.49 10.31 -31.93
N LYS A 312 -7.43 10.12 -31.14
CA LYS A 312 -7.48 9.81 -29.69
C LYS A 312 -8.20 8.53 -29.21
N THR A 313 -8.72 7.69 -30.10
CA THR A 313 -9.57 6.55 -29.70
C THR A 313 -8.76 5.29 -29.36
N LEU A 314 -7.51 5.21 -29.85
CA LEU A 314 -6.65 4.07 -29.57
C LEU A 314 -6.15 4.04 -28.12
N PRO A 315 -5.96 2.83 -27.56
CA PRO A 315 -5.26 2.65 -26.30
C PRO A 315 -3.75 2.81 -26.48
N ASP A 316 -3.02 2.77 -25.38
CA ASP A 316 -1.56 2.87 -25.42
C ASP A 316 -0.89 1.68 -26.13
N LEU A 317 -1.40 0.45 -25.99
CA LEU A 317 -0.91 -0.71 -26.72
C LEU A 317 -2.04 -1.54 -27.31
N ILE A 318 -1.75 -2.19 -28.44
CA ILE A 318 -2.56 -3.28 -28.98
C ILE A 318 -1.65 -4.50 -29.12
N LEU A 319 -1.99 -5.57 -28.40
CA LEU A 319 -1.35 -6.87 -28.54
C LEU A 319 -2.26 -7.81 -29.34
N ALA A 320 -1.67 -8.83 -29.94
CA ALA A 320 -2.40 -9.99 -30.44
C ALA A 320 -1.92 -11.26 -29.75
N ASP A 321 -2.84 -12.18 -29.45
CA ASP A 321 -2.51 -13.57 -29.14
C ASP A 321 -2.83 -14.43 -30.36
N LEU A 322 -1.79 -14.98 -30.98
CA LEU A 322 -1.87 -15.80 -32.18
C LEU A 322 -1.98 -17.30 -31.86
N GLY A 323 -2.01 -17.69 -30.58
CA GLY A 323 -2.10 -19.09 -30.17
C GLY A 323 -3.49 -19.72 -30.39
N PRO A 324 -4.60 -19.04 -30.06
CA PRO A 324 -5.94 -19.54 -30.35
C PRO A 324 -6.22 -19.64 -31.85
N LYS A 325 -7.22 -20.47 -32.22
CA LYS A 325 -7.66 -20.64 -33.62
C LYS A 325 -8.03 -19.30 -34.27
N ASP A 326 -8.80 -18.50 -33.54
CA ASP A 326 -9.15 -17.14 -33.93
C ASP A 326 -8.32 -16.19 -33.08
N PRO A 327 -7.45 -15.34 -33.67
CA PRO A 327 -6.59 -14.45 -32.92
C PRO A 327 -7.37 -13.54 -31.97
N LEU A 328 -6.81 -13.32 -30.79
CA LEU A 328 -7.35 -12.37 -29.82
C LEU A 328 -6.61 -11.04 -29.95
N LEU A 329 -7.34 -9.93 -29.92
CA LEU A 329 -6.79 -8.58 -29.82
C LEU A 329 -6.92 -8.09 -28.38
N VAL A 330 -5.82 -7.65 -27.79
CA VAL A 330 -5.79 -7.12 -26.43
C VAL A 330 -5.48 -5.62 -26.48
N PHE A 331 -6.49 -4.81 -26.18
CA PHE A 331 -6.38 -3.35 -26.10
C PHE A 331 -5.93 -2.99 -24.68
N VAL A 332 -4.73 -2.43 -24.56
CA VAL A 332 -4.09 -2.16 -23.26
C VAL A 332 -3.93 -0.67 -23.03
N GLU A 333 -4.50 -0.18 -21.95
CA GLU A 333 -4.26 1.18 -21.46
C GLU A 333 -3.25 1.17 -20.32
N VAL A 334 -2.26 2.07 -20.39
CA VAL A 334 -1.16 2.17 -19.43
C VAL A 334 -1.36 3.37 -18.52
N VAL A 335 -1.75 3.11 -17.28
CA VAL A 335 -2.18 4.16 -16.36
C VAL A 335 -1.13 4.43 -15.29
N ALA A 336 -0.34 5.48 -15.50
CA ALA A 336 0.52 6.05 -14.47
C ALA A 336 -0.23 7.00 -13.53
N THR A 337 -1.08 7.88 -14.08
CA THR A 337 -1.79 8.94 -13.34
C THR A 337 -3.29 8.97 -13.60
N ASP A 338 -3.71 8.80 -14.86
CA ASP A 338 -5.12 8.88 -15.27
C ASP A 338 -5.34 8.14 -16.60
N GLY A 339 -6.61 8.04 -17.03
CA GLY A 339 -6.96 7.65 -18.40
C GLY A 339 -7.38 6.19 -18.60
N ALA A 340 -7.78 5.47 -17.55
CA ALA A 340 -8.16 4.06 -17.65
C ALA A 340 -9.25 3.74 -18.70
N LEU A 341 -9.35 2.48 -19.13
CA LEU A 341 -10.39 2.03 -20.06
C LEU A 341 -11.77 2.10 -19.42
N SER A 342 -12.48 3.18 -19.72
CA SER A 342 -13.86 3.40 -19.29
C SER A 342 -14.86 2.61 -20.15
N PRO A 343 -16.10 2.39 -19.66
CA PRO A 343 -17.15 1.77 -20.47
C PRO A 343 -17.39 2.45 -21.82
N GLN A 344 -17.26 3.79 -21.87
CA GLN A 344 -17.41 4.55 -23.11
C GLN A 344 -16.28 4.23 -24.09
N ARG A 345 -15.03 4.14 -23.61
CA ARG A 345 -13.87 3.83 -24.44
C ARG A 345 -13.90 2.38 -24.94
N GLN A 346 -14.33 1.43 -24.11
CA GLN A 346 -14.56 0.05 -24.52
C GLN A 346 -15.59 -0.05 -25.66
N ARG A 347 -16.73 0.66 -25.56
CA ARG A 347 -17.74 0.69 -26.62
C ARG A 347 -17.19 1.25 -27.94
N ALA A 348 -16.38 2.31 -27.87
CA ALA A 348 -15.76 2.89 -29.06
C ALA A 348 -14.80 1.90 -29.74
N ILE A 349 -13.99 1.18 -28.96
CA ILE A 349 -13.08 0.14 -29.47
C ILE A 349 -13.86 -1.06 -30.04
N HIS A 350 -14.96 -1.47 -29.41
CA HIS A 350 -15.82 -2.51 -29.98
C HIS A 350 -16.39 -2.10 -31.34
N ALA A 351 -16.94 -0.89 -31.46
CA ALA A 351 -17.46 -0.40 -32.74
C ALA A 351 -16.36 -0.37 -33.83
N LEU A 352 -15.14 0.04 -33.47
CA LEU A 352 -13.98 0.04 -34.36
C LEU A 352 -13.59 -1.38 -34.82
N THR A 353 -13.55 -2.34 -33.90
CA THR A 353 -13.15 -3.72 -34.18
C THR A 353 -14.23 -4.50 -34.93
N GLU A 354 -15.51 -4.27 -34.63
CA GLU A 354 -16.64 -4.82 -35.37
C GLU A 354 -16.63 -4.33 -36.83
N ALA A 355 -16.36 -3.04 -37.06
CA ALA A 355 -16.21 -2.50 -38.40
C ALA A 355 -15.03 -3.11 -39.19
N ALA A 356 -14.02 -3.63 -38.47
CA ALA A 356 -12.90 -4.39 -39.03
C ALA A 356 -13.18 -5.90 -39.18
N GLY A 357 -14.37 -6.37 -38.78
CA GLY A 357 -14.80 -7.76 -38.92
C GLY A 357 -14.44 -8.68 -37.75
N PHE A 358 -13.98 -8.14 -36.63
CA PHE A 358 -13.70 -8.93 -35.42
C PHE A 358 -14.98 -9.15 -34.60
N SER A 359 -15.14 -10.36 -34.08
CA SER A 359 -16.18 -10.65 -33.09
C SER A 359 -15.82 -10.03 -31.73
N PRO A 360 -16.80 -9.56 -30.94
CA PRO A 360 -16.55 -9.11 -29.57
C PRO A 360 -15.80 -10.13 -28.69
N ALA A 361 -15.98 -11.44 -28.95
CA ALA A 361 -15.27 -12.51 -28.24
C ALA A 361 -13.76 -12.54 -28.51
N GLN A 362 -13.30 -11.88 -29.57
CA GLN A 362 -11.89 -11.76 -29.92
C GLN A 362 -11.23 -10.52 -29.32
N VAL A 363 -12.00 -9.65 -28.64
CA VAL A 363 -11.51 -8.35 -28.17
C VAL A 363 -11.44 -8.37 -26.65
N LEU A 364 -10.25 -8.20 -26.12
CA LEU A 364 -9.97 -8.13 -24.70
C LEU A 364 -9.51 -6.72 -24.32
N PHE A 365 -9.93 -6.27 -23.14
CA PHE A 365 -9.49 -5.01 -22.56
C PHE A 365 -8.60 -5.25 -21.36
N LEU A 366 -7.49 -4.54 -21.31
CA LEU A 366 -6.55 -4.57 -20.20
C LEU A 366 -6.25 -3.14 -19.74
N THR A 367 -6.39 -2.86 -18.45
CA THR A 367 -5.76 -1.66 -17.88
C THR A 367 -4.58 -2.08 -17.01
N ALA A 368 -3.40 -1.58 -17.37
CA ALA A 368 -2.14 -1.89 -16.70
C ALA A 368 -1.72 -0.76 -15.77
N TYR A 369 -1.36 -1.11 -14.54
CA TYR A 369 -0.88 -0.20 -13.52
C TYR A 369 0.48 -0.65 -12.99
N GLN A 370 1.20 0.28 -12.35
CA GLN A 370 2.42 -0.09 -11.66
C GLN A 370 2.15 -1.01 -10.46
N ASP A 371 1.24 -0.60 -9.57
CA ASP A 371 0.87 -1.34 -8.36
C ASP A 371 -0.50 -0.90 -7.81
N ARG A 372 -1.07 -1.69 -6.87
CA ARG A 372 -2.39 -1.44 -6.26
C ARG A 372 -2.48 -0.19 -5.40
N GLN A 373 -1.34 0.39 -5.03
CA GLN A 373 -1.26 1.61 -4.23
C GLN A 373 -0.85 2.83 -5.08
N SER A 374 -0.60 2.62 -6.39
CA SER A 374 -0.26 3.71 -7.31
C SER A 374 -1.39 4.76 -7.37
N PRO A 375 -1.04 6.06 -7.47
CA PRO A 375 -2.02 7.13 -7.60
C PRO A 375 -2.98 6.90 -8.78
N GLY A 376 -2.46 6.40 -9.91
CA GLY A 376 -3.24 6.02 -11.08
C GLY A 376 -4.37 5.05 -10.71
N PHE A 377 -4.05 3.88 -10.15
CA PHE A 377 -5.06 2.89 -9.79
C PHE A 377 -6.10 3.43 -8.81
N ARG A 378 -5.66 4.09 -7.73
CA ARG A 378 -6.59 4.64 -6.73
C ARG A 378 -7.55 5.67 -7.32
N LYS A 379 -7.10 6.47 -8.30
CA LYS A 379 -7.91 7.50 -8.96
C LYS A 379 -8.89 6.89 -9.97
N THR A 380 -8.48 5.88 -10.72
CA THR A 380 -9.22 5.40 -11.89
C THR A 380 -9.98 4.09 -11.67
N VAL A 381 -9.76 3.37 -10.56
CA VAL A 381 -10.43 2.07 -10.31
C VAL A 381 -11.96 2.15 -10.41
N GLY A 382 -12.56 3.24 -9.94
CA GLY A 382 -14.01 3.46 -10.01
C GLY A 382 -14.53 3.80 -11.42
N GLN A 383 -13.65 4.03 -12.39
CA GLN A 383 -13.97 4.39 -13.77
C GLN A 383 -13.79 3.23 -14.74
N LEU A 384 -13.23 2.10 -14.28
CA LEU A 384 -12.93 0.95 -15.11
C LEU A 384 -14.20 0.33 -15.68
N GLY A 385 -14.16 -0.01 -16.97
CA GLY A 385 -15.21 -0.76 -17.62
C GLY A 385 -15.22 -2.23 -17.20
N TRP A 386 -16.42 -2.80 -17.06
CA TRP A 386 -16.60 -4.23 -16.80
C TRP A 386 -16.20 -5.08 -18.02
N GLY A 387 -16.15 -6.41 -17.85
CA GLY A 387 -15.78 -7.35 -18.92
C GLY A 387 -14.29 -7.36 -19.28
N GLY A 388 -13.47 -6.50 -18.66
CA GLY A 388 -12.03 -6.40 -18.88
C GLY A 388 -11.17 -6.99 -17.77
N PHE A 389 -9.87 -6.81 -17.93
CA PHE A 389 -8.85 -7.22 -16.98
C PHE A 389 -8.07 -6.01 -16.44
N VAL A 390 -7.58 -6.15 -15.22
CA VAL A 390 -6.63 -5.25 -14.60
C VAL A 390 -5.37 -6.03 -14.24
N TRP A 391 -4.24 -5.49 -14.63
CA TRP A 391 -2.94 -6.07 -14.32
C TRP A 391 -2.05 -5.06 -13.60
N PHE A 392 -1.26 -5.57 -12.65
CA PHE A 392 -0.30 -4.77 -11.90
C PHE A 392 1.09 -5.29 -12.22
N ALA A 393 1.97 -4.44 -12.73
CA ALA A 393 3.38 -4.79 -12.91
C ALA A 393 4.00 -5.26 -11.59
N SER A 394 3.46 -4.80 -10.45
CA SER A 394 3.89 -5.25 -9.14
C SER A 394 3.39 -6.64 -8.71
N GLU A 395 2.49 -7.26 -9.44
CA GLU A 395 1.99 -8.59 -9.16
C GLU A 395 1.89 -9.35 -10.48
N PRO A 396 3.03 -9.57 -11.18
CA PRO A 396 3.03 -9.99 -12.58
C PRO A 396 2.36 -11.36 -12.78
N GLU A 397 2.31 -12.16 -11.72
CA GLU A 397 1.71 -13.48 -11.69
C GLU A 397 0.17 -13.47 -11.63
N ARG A 398 -0.44 -12.32 -11.33
CA ARG A 398 -1.84 -12.19 -10.95
C ARG A 398 -2.59 -11.28 -11.91
N LEU A 399 -3.84 -11.63 -12.13
CA LEU A 399 -4.76 -10.87 -12.98
C LEU A 399 -6.06 -10.63 -12.19
N LEU A 400 -6.57 -9.41 -12.24
CA LEU A 400 -7.90 -9.10 -11.71
C LEU A 400 -8.87 -9.06 -12.87
N ARG A 401 -9.97 -9.81 -12.78
CA ARG A 401 -11.04 -9.85 -13.80
C ARG A 401 -12.25 -9.07 -13.31
N LEU A 402 -12.72 -8.12 -14.11
CA LEU A 402 -13.94 -7.36 -13.85
C LEU A 402 -15.11 -8.11 -14.51
N HIS A 403 -15.87 -8.88 -13.73
CA HIS A 403 -16.98 -9.67 -14.26
C HIS A 403 -18.28 -8.84 -14.30
N ASP A 404 -18.96 -8.84 -15.44
CA ASP A 404 -20.30 -8.25 -15.61
C ASP A 404 -21.37 -9.34 -15.64
N SER A 405 -22.05 -9.53 -14.52
CA SER A 405 -23.13 -10.53 -14.43
C SER A 405 -24.38 -10.14 -15.22
N ALA A 406 -24.53 -8.87 -15.62
CA ALA A 406 -25.67 -8.44 -16.42
C ALA A 406 -25.54 -8.91 -17.87
N GLY A 407 -24.31 -8.94 -18.41
CA GLY A 407 -24.02 -9.44 -19.75
C GLY A 407 -23.74 -10.95 -19.81
N ASP A 408 -23.27 -11.54 -18.72
CA ASP A 408 -22.86 -12.95 -18.64
C ASP A 408 -23.20 -13.50 -17.25
N PRO A 409 -24.45 -13.95 -17.02
CA PRO A 409 -24.92 -14.32 -15.70
C PRO A 409 -24.28 -15.64 -15.27
N ARG A 410 -23.16 -15.54 -14.54
CA ARG A 410 -22.51 -16.67 -13.87
C ARG A 410 -22.68 -16.59 -12.36
N THR A 411 -22.97 -17.72 -11.76
CA THR A 411 -22.90 -17.92 -10.31
C THR A 411 -21.45 -17.88 -9.83
N LEU A 412 -21.24 -17.65 -8.53
CA LEU A 412 -19.90 -17.70 -7.95
C LEU A 412 -19.24 -19.08 -8.14
N ALA A 413 -20.02 -20.16 -8.17
CA ALA A 413 -19.52 -21.51 -8.40
C ALA A 413 -18.96 -21.71 -9.81
N GLU A 414 -19.49 -20.99 -10.81
CA GLU A 414 -19.01 -21.02 -12.20
C GLU A 414 -17.81 -20.08 -12.44
N LEU A 415 -17.41 -19.31 -11.43
CA LEU A 415 -16.25 -18.42 -11.45
C LEU A 415 -15.06 -18.95 -10.63
N LEU A 416 -15.25 -20.02 -9.84
CA LEU A 416 -14.18 -20.79 -9.20
C LEU A 416 -13.47 -21.67 -10.23
#